data_AF-A0AAN7Y899-F1
#
_entry.id   AF-A0AAN7Y899-F1
#
_cell.length_a   1.000
_cell.length_b   1.000
_cell.length_c   1.000
_cell.angle_alpha   90.00
_cell.angle_beta   90.00
_cell.angle_gamma   90.00
#
_symmetry.space_group_name_H-M   'P 1'
#
loop_
_entity.id
_entity.type
_entity.pdbx_description
1 polymer ?
#
loop_
_entity_poly.entity_id
_entity_poly.type
_entity_poly.pdbx_seq_one_letter_code
_entity_poly.pdbx_strand_id
1 'polypeptide(L)'
;MDFYVTPVLNIDGYIHSWKDNTTRLWRKNRSPGPLNCTCYGTDLNRNFNANWGTLGVSFDCCDKTFCGIKPVSEPEAQAVTYFVGNRKEDFLCFLTIHSYSKMLLLPFGNPNFIASNYDELKKVGRGAADAIRSVHGKDYTVGTSPDMMYANSGSSQDWARMQGDPLNLHL
;
A
#
# COMPACT_ATOMS: atom_id res chain seq x y z
N MET A 1 21.58 4.96 -10.33
CA MET A 1 20.34 4.56 -9.64
C MET A 1 19.47 5.79 -9.60
N ASP A 2 18.26 5.67 -10.12
CA ASP A 2 17.32 6.78 -10.18
C ASP A 2 16.28 6.60 -9.07
N PHE A 3 15.84 7.71 -8.50
CA PHE A 3 14.79 7.73 -7.49
C PHE A 3 13.56 8.42 -8.06
N TYR A 4 12.48 7.64 -8.22
CA TYR A 4 11.17 8.16 -8.57
C TYR A 4 10.38 8.36 -7.29
N VAL A 5 10.10 9.62 -6.94
CA VAL A 5 9.41 9.97 -5.70
C VAL A 5 8.06 10.60 -6.03
N THR A 6 6.98 9.99 -5.52
CA THR A 6 5.63 10.54 -5.58
C THR A 6 5.23 11.01 -4.19
N PRO A 7 5.35 12.32 -3.87
CA PRO A 7 5.14 12.81 -2.51
C PRO A 7 3.69 12.63 -2.03
N VAL A 8 2.72 12.78 -2.93
CA VAL A 8 1.30 12.63 -2.65
C VAL A 8 0.65 11.89 -3.80
N LEU A 9 0.32 10.61 -3.59
CA LEU A 9 -0.42 9.81 -4.58
C LEU A 9 -1.91 10.17 -4.57
N ASN A 10 -2.52 10.25 -3.39
CA ASN A 10 -3.93 10.58 -3.19
C ASN A 10 -4.12 12.09 -3.01
N ILE A 11 -3.98 12.86 -4.10
CA ILE A 11 -4.03 14.33 -4.06
C ILE A 11 -5.40 14.82 -3.58
N ASP A 12 -6.48 14.26 -4.13
CA ASP A 12 -7.83 14.70 -3.78
C ASP A 12 -8.19 14.37 -2.33
N GLY A 13 -7.83 13.18 -1.85
CA GLY A 13 -8.01 12.79 -0.45
C GLY A 13 -7.16 13.63 0.49
N TYR A 14 -5.94 14.00 0.09
CA TYR A 14 -5.10 14.92 0.83
C TYR A 14 -5.77 16.29 0.97
N ILE A 15 -6.16 16.93 -0.14
CA ILE A 15 -6.88 18.22 -0.12
C ILE A 15 -8.14 18.13 0.72
N HIS A 16 -8.90 17.03 0.59
CA HIS A 16 -10.11 16.82 1.38
C HIS A 16 -9.83 16.84 2.89
N SER A 17 -8.71 16.27 3.34
CA SER A 17 -8.32 16.27 4.77
C SER A 17 -7.99 17.64 5.35
N TRP A 18 -7.84 18.67 4.51
CA TRP A 18 -7.55 20.05 4.92
C TRP A 18 -8.79 20.95 4.97
N LYS A 19 -9.99 20.44 4.62
CA LYS A 19 -11.19 21.27 4.58
C LYS A 19 -11.61 21.75 5.97
N ASP A 20 -11.68 20.83 6.93
CA ASP A 20 -12.06 21.09 8.32
C ASP A 20 -11.77 19.87 9.22
N ASN A 21 -12.08 19.99 10.51
CA ASN A 21 -11.86 18.93 11.49
C ASN A 21 -12.69 17.66 11.23
N THR A 22 -13.83 17.75 10.53
CA THR A 22 -14.70 16.60 10.24
C THR A 22 -14.13 15.72 9.12
N THR A 23 -13.31 16.30 8.24
CA THR A 23 -12.70 15.65 7.08
C THR A 23 -11.24 15.23 7.32
N ARG A 24 -10.62 15.70 8.42
CA ARG A 24 -9.20 15.49 8.71
C ARG A 24 -8.73 14.04 8.73
N LEU A 25 -9.62 13.11 9.07
CA LEU A 25 -9.35 11.67 9.15
C LEU A 25 -9.74 10.89 7.87
N TRP A 26 -10.02 11.58 6.77
CA TRP A 26 -10.29 10.94 5.48
C TRP A 26 -9.07 10.16 4.97
N ARG A 27 -9.32 8.94 4.47
CA ARG A 27 -8.27 8.00 4.02
C ARG A 27 -8.38 7.61 2.54
N LYS A 28 -9.61 7.37 2.06
CA LYS A 28 -9.87 6.90 0.69
C LYS A 28 -9.50 7.99 -0.33
N ASN A 29 -9.51 7.66 -1.62
CA ASN A 29 -9.52 8.73 -2.63
C ASN A 29 -10.88 9.44 -2.67
N ARG A 30 -11.16 10.21 -3.72
CA ARG A 30 -12.37 11.04 -3.84
C ARG A 30 -13.26 10.71 -5.04
N SER A 31 -13.02 9.59 -5.71
CA SER A 31 -13.91 9.07 -6.76
C SER A 31 -15.35 8.95 -6.26
N PRO A 32 -16.36 9.22 -7.10
CA PRO A 32 -17.75 8.91 -6.77
C PRO A 32 -17.92 7.40 -6.57
N GLY A 33 -18.83 7.02 -5.66
CA GLY A 33 -19.20 5.62 -5.47
C GLY A 33 -19.85 5.01 -6.72
N PRO A 34 -19.99 3.67 -6.79
CA PRO A 34 -20.73 3.00 -7.86
C PRO A 34 -22.21 3.40 -7.89
N LEU A 35 -22.93 2.99 -8.94
CA LEU A 35 -24.37 3.22 -9.06
C LEU A 35 -25.10 2.78 -7.77
N ASN A 36 -26.04 3.60 -7.30
CA ASN A 36 -26.79 3.43 -6.04
C ASN A 36 -25.96 3.57 -4.75
N CYS A 37 -24.73 4.09 -4.82
CA CYS A 37 -23.95 4.45 -3.65
C CYS A 37 -23.79 5.97 -3.54
N THR A 38 -24.07 6.54 -2.37
CA THR A 38 -23.89 7.97 -2.09
C THR A 38 -22.52 8.28 -1.45
N CYS A 39 -21.81 7.25 -0.99
CA CYS A 39 -20.48 7.39 -0.42
C CYS A 39 -19.43 7.59 -1.51
N TYR A 40 -18.31 8.19 -1.11
CA TYR A 40 -17.20 8.49 -1.99
C TYR A 40 -15.97 7.70 -1.59
N GLY A 41 -15.14 7.45 -2.60
CA GLY A 41 -13.78 6.99 -2.45
C GLY A 41 -13.63 5.48 -2.37
N THR A 42 -12.49 5.03 -2.87
CA THR A 42 -11.95 3.67 -2.80
C THR A 42 -10.69 3.70 -1.95
N ASP A 43 -10.44 2.65 -1.16
CA ASP A 43 -9.16 2.48 -0.47
C ASP A 43 -8.10 2.10 -1.51
N LEU A 44 -7.21 3.04 -1.84
CA LEU A 44 -6.18 2.84 -2.85
C LEU A 44 -5.26 1.66 -2.50
N ASN A 45 -5.01 1.38 -1.22
CA ASN A 45 -4.18 0.24 -0.81
C ASN A 45 -4.98 -1.07 -0.64
N ARG A 46 -6.17 -1.12 -1.25
CA ARG A 46 -6.98 -2.32 -1.53
C ARG A 46 -7.35 -2.45 -3.00
N ASN A 47 -6.87 -1.54 -3.85
CA ASN A 47 -7.29 -1.44 -5.25
C ASN A 47 -6.27 -2.01 -6.24
N PHE A 48 -5.12 -2.53 -5.82
CA PHE A 48 -4.16 -3.12 -6.75
C PHE A 48 -4.54 -4.56 -7.10
N ASN A 49 -4.09 -5.06 -8.27
CA ASN A 49 -4.36 -6.44 -8.70
C ASN A 49 -3.42 -7.46 -8.02
N ALA A 50 -3.47 -7.54 -6.69
CA ALA A 50 -2.70 -8.48 -5.88
C ALA A 50 -3.64 -9.26 -4.96
N ASN A 51 -4.10 -10.43 -5.44
CA ASN A 51 -5.15 -11.21 -4.77
C ASN A 51 -6.40 -10.38 -4.46
N TRP A 52 -6.71 -9.41 -5.32
CA TRP A 52 -7.72 -8.38 -5.07
C TRP A 52 -9.08 -8.97 -4.69
N GLY A 53 -9.74 -8.37 -3.70
CA GLY A 53 -11.09 -8.77 -3.31
C GLY A 53 -11.17 -10.03 -2.45
N THR A 54 -10.04 -10.64 -2.07
CA THR A 54 -10.05 -11.96 -1.40
C THR A 54 -10.17 -11.88 0.12
N LEU A 55 -9.48 -10.93 0.76
CA LEU A 55 -9.49 -10.80 2.22
C LEU A 55 -9.06 -9.40 2.69
N GLY A 56 -9.46 -9.02 3.90
CA GLY A 56 -9.11 -7.73 4.53
C GLY A 56 -9.64 -6.50 3.77
N VAL A 57 -10.75 -6.67 3.04
CA VAL A 57 -11.40 -5.68 2.18
C VAL A 57 -12.91 -5.69 2.40
N SER A 58 -13.56 -4.62 1.95
CA SER A 58 -15.02 -4.55 1.86
C SER A 58 -15.48 -4.28 0.43
N PHE A 59 -16.66 -4.81 0.07
CA PHE A 59 -17.38 -4.46 -1.15
C PHE A 59 -18.49 -3.43 -0.89
N ASP A 60 -18.70 -3.03 0.37
CA ASP A 60 -19.54 -1.88 0.70
C ASP A 60 -18.78 -0.59 0.39
N CYS A 61 -19.30 0.19 -0.54
CA CYS A 61 -18.72 1.46 -0.98
C CYS A 61 -18.59 2.52 0.13
N CYS A 62 -19.35 2.40 1.21
CA CYS A 62 -19.26 3.29 2.37
C CYS A 62 -18.16 2.87 3.35
N ASP A 63 -17.65 1.65 3.26
CA ASP A 63 -16.60 1.15 4.14
C ASP A 63 -15.25 1.85 3.86
N LYS A 64 -14.42 1.97 4.91
CA LYS A 64 -13.08 2.56 4.84
C LYS A 64 -12.10 1.71 4.03
N THR A 65 -12.38 0.42 3.89
CA THR A 65 -11.59 -0.59 3.18
C THR A 65 -12.27 -1.04 1.88
N PHE A 66 -13.20 -0.23 1.34
CA PHE A 66 -13.82 -0.48 0.05
C PHE A 66 -12.74 -0.67 -1.03
N CYS A 67 -12.69 -1.85 -1.64
CA CYS A 67 -11.62 -2.23 -2.58
C CYS A 67 -11.82 -1.71 -4.01
N GLY A 68 -12.94 -1.04 -4.28
CA GLY A 68 -13.31 -0.55 -5.60
C GLY A 68 -14.23 -1.53 -6.33
N ILE A 69 -14.67 -1.15 -7.53
CA ILE A 69 -15.58 -1.99 -8.36
C ILE A 69 -14.85 -3.12 -9.10
N LYS A 70 -13.53 -2.98 -9.27
CA LYS A 70 -12.62 -3.92 -9.92
C LYS A 70 -11.18 -3.59 -9.50
N PRO A 71 -10.20 -4.50 -9.64
CA PRO A 71 -8.82 -4.13 -9.42
C PRO A 71 -8.42 -3.02 -10.39
N VAL A 72 -7.64 -2.08 -9.88
CA VAL A 72 -7.08 -0.93 -10.58
C VAL A 72 -8.19 -0.05 -11.19
N SER A 73 -9.29 0.10 -10.45
CA SER A 73 -10.40 0.98 -10.85
C SER A 73 -10.05 2.46 -10.72
N GLU A 74 -9.18 2.81 -9.77
CA GLU A 74 -8.88 4.20 -9.46
C GLU A 74 -7.74 4.76 -10.33
N PRO A 75 -7.84 6.01 -10.82
CA PRO A 75 -6.82 6.61 -11.67
C PRO A 75 -5.45 6.70 -10.98
N GLU A 76 -5.40 6.86 -9.65
CA GLU A 76 -4.15 6.87 -8.90
C GLU A 76 -3.45 5.50 -8.92
N ALA A 77 -4.22 4.42 -8.78
CA ALA A 77 -3.69 3.06 -8.92
C ALA A 77 -3.30 2.76 -10.37
N GLN A 78 -4.10 3.20 -11.35
CA GLN A 78 -3.78 3.08 -12.78
C GLN A 78 -2.45 3.78 -13.11
N ALA A 79 -2.20 4.97 -12.57
CA ALA A 79 -0.96 5.70 -12.81
C ALA A 79 0.27 4.93 -12.29
N VAL A 80 0.21 4.39 -11.06
CA VAL A 80 1.32 3.59 -10.49
C VAL A 80 1.54 2.32 -11.30
N THR A 81 0.47 1.58 -11.58
CA THR A 81 0.57 0.32 -12.32
C THR A 81 1.05 0.51 -13.74
N TYR A 82 0.64 1.58 -14.42
CA TYR A 82 1.14 1.93 -15.74
C TYR A 82 2.61 2.33 -15.72
N PHE A 83 3.01 3.20 -14.78
CA PHE A 83 4.38 3.71 -14.73
C PHE A 83 5.40 2.63 -14.36
N VAL A 84 5.14 1.88 -13.28
CA VAL A 84 6.03 0.82 -12.80
C VAL A 84 5.91 -0.43 -13.67
N GLY A 85 4.70 -0.85 -14.02
CA GLY A 85 4.48 -2.08 -14.79
C GLY A 85 5.11 -2.07 -16.19
N ASN A 86 5.13 -0.90 -16.86
CA ASN A 86 5.79 -0.76 -18.16
C ASN A 86 7.32 -0.70 -18.09
N ARG A 87 7.89 -0.64 -16.89
CA ARG A 87 9.33 -0.48 -16.62
C ARG A 87 9.83 -1.43 -15.54
N LYS A 88 9.14 -2.55 -15.33
CA LYS A 88 9.43 -3.49 -14.23
C LYS A 88 10.89 -3.97 -14.18
N GLU A 89 11.55 -4.06 -15.33
CA GLU A 89 12.97 -4.45 -15.42
C GLU A 89 13.93 -3.33 -14.94
N ASP A 90 13.45 -2.08 -14.86
CA ASP A 90 14.21 -0.93 -14.39
C ASP A 90 14.08 -0.73 -12.87
N PHE A 91 13.08 -1.34 -12.23
CA PHE A 91 12.79 -1.18 -10.81
C PHE A 91 13.46 -2.27 -9.95
N LEU A 92 14.40 -1.84 -9.09
CA LEU A 92 15.02 -2.70 -8.09
C LEU A 92 14.31 -2.66 -6.74
N CYS A 93 13.58 -1.58 -6.45
CA CYS A 93 12.96 -1.34 -5.16
C CYS A 93 11.63 -0.59 -5.31
N PHE A 94 10.59 -1.10 -4.65
CA PHE A 94 9.33 -0.41 -4.45
C PHE A 94 9.09 -0.16 -2.95
N LEU A 95 9.11 1.11 -2.56
CA LEU A 95 8.85 1.55 -1.18
C LEU A 95 7.54 2.35 -1.15
N THR A 96 6.59 1.90 -0.33
CA THR A 96 5.40 2.68 0.01
C THR A 96 5.48 3.11 1.48
N ILE A 97 5.04 4.34 1.78
CA ILE A 97 5.19 4.95 3.10
C ILE A 97 3.80 5.31 3.64
N HIS A 98 3.51 4.79 4.81
CA HIS A 98 2.27 4.96 5.55
C HIS A 98 2.56 5.35 7.01
N SER A 99 1.47 5.58 7.73
CA SER A 99 1.51 5.78 9.17
C SER A 99 0.19 5.29 9.78
N TYR A 100 0.13 4.98 11.07
CA TYR A 100 1.22 4.94 12.06
C TYR A 100 1.59 3.47 12.35
N SER A 101 2.40 3.26 13.41
CA SER A 101 2.67 1.98 14.11
C SER A 101 4.15 1.58 14.17
N LYS A 102 5.05 2.30 13.48
CA LYS A 102 6.50 2.02 13.45
C LYS A 102 6.78 0.59 12.99
N MET A 103 6.27 0.24 11.82
CA MET A 103 6.39 -1.09 11.25
C MET A 103 7.11 -1.00 9.91
N LEU A 104 7.85 -2.05 9.58
CA LEU A 104 8.48 -2.27 8.29
C LEU A 104 7.88 -3.57 7.76
N LEU A 105 6.79 -3.43 7.03
CA LEU A 105 6.04 -4.54 6.50
C LEU A 105 6.69 -5.08 5.24
N LEU A 106 6.69 -6.40 5.12
CA LEU A 106 7.19 -7.18 3.99
C LEU A 106 6.01 -7.87 3.28
N PRO A 107 6.11 -8.14 1.97
CA PRO A 107 5.12 -8.98 1.31
C PRO A 107 5.15 -10.42 1.87
N PHE A 108 4.04 -11.16 1.87
CA PHE A 108 2.74 -10.74 1.35
C PHE A 108 1.77 -10.31 2.48
N GLY A 109 0.81 -9.46 2.11
CA GLY A 109 -0.36 -9.16 2.94
C GLY A 109 -1.34 -10.32 3.06
N ASN A 110 -1.31 -11.27 2.11
CA ASN A 110 -2.14 -12.47 2.10
C ASN A 110 -1.33 -13.68 2.62
N PRO A 111 -1.77 -14.37 3.69
CA PRO A 111 -1.01 -15.44 4.35
C PRO A 111 -0.85 -16.71 3.49
N ASN A 112 -1.61 -16.84 2.40
CA ASN A 112 -1.46 -17.96 1.48
C ASN A 112 -0.26 -17.80 0.52
N PHE A 113 0.45 -16.67 0.58
CA PHE A 113 1.58 -16.35 -0.29
C PHE A 113 2.81 -15.98 0.54
N ILE A 114 3.98 -16.40 0.07
CA ILE A 114 5.27 -16.09 0.69
C ILE A 114 6.21 -15.61 -0.40
N ALA A 115 6.94 -14.52 -0.14
CA ALA A 115 7.96 -14.03 -1.06
C ALA A 115 9.11 -15.05 -1.14
N SER A 116 9.53 -15.42 -2.36
CA SER A 116 10.62 -16.39 -2.56
C SER A 116 11.95 -15.98 -1.93
N ASN A 117 12.16 -14.68 -1.73
CA ASN A 117 13.32 -14.08 -1.08
C ASN A 117 12.99 -13.45 0.29
N TYR A 118 11.99 -14.00 1.00
CA TYR A 118 11.53 -13.47 2.30
C TYR A 118 12.67 -13.25 3.31
N ASP A 119 13.61 -14.19 3.44
CA ASP A 119 14.73 -14.06 4.39
C ASP A 119 15.66 -12.89 4.06
N GLU A 120 15.88 -12.63 2.77
CA GLU A 120 16.63 -11.46 2.31
C GLU A 120 15.88 -10.17 2.63
N LEU A 121 14.58 -10.09 2.30
CA LEU A 121 13.73 -8.95 2.63
C LEU A 121 13.72 -8.66 4.13
N LYS A 122 13.65 -9.71 4.96
CA LYS A 122 13.68 -9.59 6.42
C LYS A 122 15.02 -9.12 6.94
N LYS A 123 16.14 -9.56 6.33
CA LYS A 123 17.48 -9.07 6.66
C LYS A 123 17.62 -7.58 6.32
N VAL A 124 17.18 -7.16 5.13
CA VAL A 124 17.21 -5.75 4.71
C VAL A 124 16.32 -4.89 5.61
N GLY A 125 15.09 -5.35 5.90
CA GLY A 125 14.16 -4.65 6.80
C GLY A 125 14.72 -4.48 8.22
N ARG A 126 15.40 -5.50 8.77
CA ARG A 126 16.08 -5.38 10.06
C ARG A 126 17.21 -4.35 10.03
N GLY A 127 18.04 -4.36 8.98
CA GLY A 127 19.08 -3.35 8.79
C GLY A 127 18.51 -1.93 8.72
N ALA A 128 17.37 -1.75 8.05
CA ALA A 128 16.66 -0.46 8.00
C ALA A 128 16.13 -0.05 9.39
N ALA A 129 15.52 -0.98 10.13
CA ALA A 129 15.05 -0.73 11.50
C ALA A 129 16.20 -0.31 12.44
N ASP A 130 17.34 -1.01 12.37
CA ASP A 130 18.54 -0.70 13.16
C ASP A 130 19.11 0.67 12.81
N ALA A 131 19.12 1.04 11.52
CA ALA A 131 19.55 2.36 11.08
C ALA A 131 18.60 3.48 11.54
N ILE A 132 17.29 3.26 11.54
CA ILE A 132 16.32 4.22 12.11
C ILE A 132 16.55 4.39 13.62
N ARG A 133 16.76 3.27 14.32
CA ARG A 133 17.03 3.26 15.76
C ARG A 133 18.31 3.99 16.10
N SER A 134 19.38 3.84 15.32
CA SER A 134 20.68 4.46 15.61
C SER A 134 20.66 5.99 15.57
N VAL A 135 19.76 6.59 14.77
CA VAL A 135 19.65 8.06 14.65
C VAL A 135 18.76 8.66 15.76
N HIS A 136 17.60 8.04 16.04
CA HIS A 136 16.57 8.64 16.90
C HIS A 136 16.02 7.74 18.02
N GLY A 137 16.63 6.57 18.23
CA GLY A 137 16.22 5.61 19.27
C GLY A 137 14.81 5.06 19.08
N LYS A 138 14.28 5.06 17.85
CA LYS A 138 12.95 4.55 17.54
C LYS A 138 13.01 3.11 17.05
N ASP A 139 12.40 2.21 17.81
CA ASP A 139 12.27 0.82 17.41
C ASP A 139 11.18 0.66 16.34
N TYR A 140 11.52 -0.08 15.29
CA TYR A 140 10.60 -0.53 14.25
C TYR A 140 10.54 -2.06 14.25
N THR A 141 9.34 -2.62 14.15
CA THR A 141 9.14 -4.07 14.00
C THR A 141 9.11 -4.45 12.53
N VAL A 142 9.64 -5.63 12.18
CA VAL A 142 9.81 -6.08 10.78
C VAL A 142 9.16 -7.45 10.58
N GLY A 143 8.30 -7.59 9.57
CA GLY A 143 7.54 -8.82 9.32
C GLY A 143 6.43 -8.63 8.29
N THR A 144 5.58 -9.64 8.09
CA THR A 144 4.45 -9.54 7.16
C THR A 144 3.24 -8.87 7.82
N SER A 145 2.30 -8.35 7.01
CA SER A 145 1.07 -7.78 7.56
C SER A 145 0.23 -8.80 8.35
N PRO A 146 0.02 -10.07 7.90
CA PRO A 146 -0.66 -11.08 8.70
C PRO A 146 -0.04 -11.33 10.08
N ASP A 147 1.29 -11.36 10.17
CA ASP A 147 2.00 -11.65 11.44
C ASP A 147 1.93 -10.49 12.44
N MET A 148 1.87 -9.25 11.93
CA MET A 148 2.04 -8.04 12.75
C MET A 148 0.77 -7.23 12.93
N MET A 149 -0.21 -7.40 12.04
CA MET A 149 -1.44 -6.62 12.01
C MET A 149 -2.63 -7.52 11.69
N TYR A 150 -2.94 -7.63 10.40
CA TYR A 150 -4.06 -8.38 9.86
C TYR A 150 -3.74 -8.76 8.41
N ALA A 151 -4.39 -9.81 7.93
CA ALA A 151 -4.30 -10.22 6.54
C ALA A 151 -5.05 -9.22 5.64
N ASN A 152 -4.44 -8.85 4.51
CA ASN A 152 -5.03 -7.94 3.53
C ASN A 152 -4.78 -8.40 2.08
N SER A 153 -5.50 -7.79 1.15
CA SER A 153 -5.31 -7.99 -0.29
C SER A 153 -5.41 -6.67 -1.05
N GLY A 154 -4.91 -6.65 -2.28
CA GLY A 154 -4.96 -5.49 -3.17
C GLY A 154 -4.03 -4.35 -2.76
N SER A 155 -2.96 -4.65 -2.01
CA SER A 155 -1.94 -3.67 -1.65
C SER A 155 -0.98 -3.38 -2.81
N SER A 156 -0.43 -2.17 -2.84
CA SER A 156 0.58 -1.78 -3.84
C SER A 156 1.88 -2.55 -3.70
N GLN A 157 2.29 -2.85 -2.45
CA GLN A 157 3.49 -3.62 -2.14
C GLN A 157 3.41 -5.06 -2.68
N ASP A 158 2.29 -5.75 -2.45
CA ASP A 158 2.11 -7.10 -2.94
C ASP A 158 2.05 -7.12 -4.48
N TRP A 159 1.42 -6.11 -5.08
CA TRP A 159 1.36 -5.97 -6.53
C TRP A 159 2.75 -5.76 -7.15
N ALA A 160 3.57 -4.88 -6.57
CA ALA A 160 4.94 -4.65 -7.01
C ALA A 160 5.78 -5.94 -6.88
N ARG A 161 5.63 -6.66 -5.78
CA ARG A 161 6.29 -7.96 -5.59
C ARG A 161 5.89 -9.00 -6.65
N MET A 162 4.64 -8.96 -7.13
CA MET A 162 4.15 -9.82 -8.22
C MET A 162 4.68 -9.42 -9.60
N GLN A 163 5.21 -8.20 -9.79
CA GLN A 163 5.81 -7.78 -11.06
C GLN A 163 7.23 -8.32 -11.26
N GLY A 164 7.87 -8.81 -10.19
CA GLY A 164 9.25 -9.31 -10.21
C GLY A 164 10.22 -8.45 -9.41
N ASP A 165 9.78 -7.33 -8.84
CA ASP A 165 10.62 -6.42 -8.07
C ASP A 165 11.31 -7.17 -6.90
N PRO A 166 12.65 -7.12 -6.77
CA PRO A 166 13.37 -7.92 -5.79
C PRO A 166 13.25 -7.35 -4.37
N LEU A 167 13.16 -6.02 -4.20
CA LEU A 167 13.04 -5.36 -2.90
C LEU A 167 11.70 -4.62 -2.77
N ASN A 168 10.86 -5.01 -1.81
CA ASN A 168 9.55 -4.38 -1.60
C ASN A 168 9.33 -4.15 -0.11
N LEU A 169 9.19 -2.89 0.30
CA LEU A 169 9.01 -2.50 1.70
C LEU A 169 7.81 -1.57 1.84
N HIS A 170 7.11 -1.69 2.96
CA HIS A 170 6.00 -0.82 3.33
C HIS A 170 6.28 -0.28 4.74
N LEU A 171 6.56 1.01 4.82
CA LEU A 171 6.88 1.71 6.07
C LEU A 171 5.63 2.29 6.75
#